data_AF-A0A2E6NYZ5-F1
#
_entry.id   AF-A0A2E6NYZ5-F1
#
_cell.length_a   1.000
_cell.length_b   1.000
_cell.length_c   1.000
_cell.angle_alpha   90.00
_cell.angle_beta   90.00
_cell.angle_gamma   90.00
#
_symmetry.space_group_name_H-M   'P 1'
#
loop_
_entity.id
_entity.type
_entity.pdbx_description
1 polymer ?
#
loop_
_entity_poly.entity_id
_entity_poly.type
_entity_poly.pdbx_seq_one_letter_code
_entity_poly.pdbx_strand_id
1 'polypeptide(L)'
;MMSQPLMPKATAVWLIENTVLTFEQIAVFCDLHLLEVQGIADGDVASGIKGADPIAAGQLTRAEIEECQKNSESKLHGVEKREDLPKVKRRIGPKYTPLSKRQERPDAIFWLVRNHPELQDAQISRLVGTTKNTIQSIRDRTHWNSSFLNPVDPVSLGICSQIDLDKEVIKASKRNENQRKKEAKKESSATKIDSPEEENVIETLEEESNEQVSHENKIEEKNYDADSVFSKLKELKEE
;
A
#
# COMPACT_ATOMS: atom_id res chain seq x y z
N MET A 1 17.91 32.68 -1.15
CA MET A 1 17.06 33.03 0.03
C MET A 1 17.36 31.99 1.08
N MET A 2 17.59 32.36 2.34
CA MET A 2 17.83 31.37 3.39
C MET A 2 16.55 30.53 3.58
N SER A 3 16.68 29.21 3.52
CA SER A 3 15.58 28.28 3.68
C SER A 3 15.20 28.22 5.16
N GLN A 4 14.16 28.95 5.54
CA GLN A 4 13.66 28.97 6.91
C GLN A 4 13.07 27.60 7.29
N PRO A 5 13.34 27.08 8.50
CA PRO A 5 12.76 25.83 8.96
C PRO A 5 11.23 25.92 9.07
N LEU A 6 10.55 24.83 8.75
CA LEU A 6 9.07 24.76 8.75
C LEU A 6 8.45 25.05 10.13
N MET A 7 9.15 24.71 11.21
CA MET A 7 8.72 24.94 12.59
C MET A 7 9.85 25.61 13.38
N PRO A 8 10.02 26.93 13.29
CA PRO A 8 11.22 27.62 13.77
C PRO A 8 11.43 27.49 15.28
N LYS A 9 10.39 27.67 16.10
CA LYS A 9 10.50 27.54 17.57
C LYS A 9 10.83 26.11 18.02
N ALA A 10 10.18 25.10 17.42
CA ALA A 10 10.45 23.70 17.75
C ALA A 10 11.84 23.24 17.26
N THR A 11 12.31 23.79 16.14
CA THR A 11 13.65 23.54 15.62
C THR A 11 14.71 24.18 16.50
N ALA A 12 14.47 25.41 16.98
CA ALA A 12 15.35 26.09 17.93
C ALA A 12 15.49 25.30 19.25
N VAL A 13 14.38 24.81 19.83
CA VAL A 13 14.41 23.91 21.01
C VAL A 13 15.33 22.72 20.76
N TRP A 14 15.16 22.04 19.62
CA TRP A 14 15.97 20.87 19.28
C TRP A 14 17.45 21.22 19.10
N LEU A 15 17.77 22.32 18.40
CA LEU A 15 19.14 22.76 18.17
C LEU A 15 19.83 23.14 19.49
N ILE A 16 19.16 23.84 20.40
CA ILE A 16 19.71 24.20 21.73
C ILE A 16 20.03 22.93 22.55
N GLU A 17 19.17 21.92 22.52
CA GLU A 17 19.35 20.70 23.33
C GLU A 17 20.38 19.73 22.74
N ASN A 18 20.53 19.68 21.41
CA ASN A 18 21.28 18.62 20.71
C ASN A 18 22.57 19.11 20.03
N THR A 19 22.87 20.41 20.08
CA THR A 19 24.05 21.01 19.43
C THR A 19 24.74 22.04 20.32
N VAL A 20 26.02 22.33 20.03
CA VAL A 20 26.82 23.35 20.74
C VAL A 20 26.89 24.65 19.91
N LEU A 21 25.85 24.94 19.14
CA LEU A 21 25.78 26.15 18.32
C LEU A 21 25.53 27.39 19.20
N THR A 22 25.96 28.55 18.72
CA THR A 22 25.69 29.81 19.41
C THR A 22 24.22 30.21 19.25
N PHE A 23 23.69 30.94 20.22
CA PHE A 23 22.31 31.44 20.14
C PHE A 23 22.08 32.37 18.94
N GLU A 24 23.12 33.09 18.50
CA GLU A 24 23.06 33.91 17.30
C GLU A 24 22.94 33.08 16.02
N GLN A 25 23.68 31.96 15.90
CA GLN A 25 23.56 31.03 14.78
C GLN A 25 22.15 30.43 14.69
N ILE A 26 21.58 30.04 15.83
CA ILE A 26 20.23 29.46 15.92
C ILE A 26 19.17 30.53 15.58
N ALA A 27 19.34 31.75 16.09
CA ALA A 27 18.46 32.89 15.82
C ALA A 27 18.41 33.21 14.32
N VAL A 28 19.57 33.30 13.67
CA VAL A 28 19.67 33.58 12.23
C VAL A 28 19.04 32.45 11.39
N PHE A 29 19.25 31.19 11.76
CA PHE A 29 18.68 30.06 11.02
C PHE A 29 17.16 29.95 11.17
N CYS A 30 16.65 30.14 12.39
CA CYS A 30 15.21 30.02 12.68
C CYS A 30 14.44 31.31 12.38
N ASP A 31 15.13 32.41 12.04
CA ASP A 31 14.59 33.76 11.92
C ASP A 31 13.82 34.18 13.20
N LEU A 32 14.48 33.96 14.34
CA LEU A 32 14.00 34.33 15.67
C LEU A 32 14.92 35.39 16.26
N HIS A 33 14.38 36.21 17.17
CA HIS A 33 15.23 37.18 17.86
C HIS A 33 16.13 36.47 18.89
N LEU A 34 17.34 37.00 19.14
CA LEU A 34 18.28 36.42 20.11
C LEU A 34 17.66 36.20 21.51
N LEU A 35 16.86 37.18 21.97
CA LEU A 35 16.13 37.10 23.25
C LEU A 35 15.09 35.96 23.27
N GLU A 36 14.47 35.64 22.13
CA GLU A 36 13.54 34.51 22.07
C GLU A 36 14.30 33.18 22.18
N VAL A 37 15.46 33.07 21.53
CA VAL A 37 16.32 31.87 21.63
C VAL A 37 16.85 31.69 23.06
N GLN A 38 17.24 32.78 23.73
CA GLN A 38 17.61 32.77 25.15
C GLN A 38 16.43 32.36 26.04
N GLY A 39 15.25 32.95 25.84
CA GLY A 39 14.05 32.56 26.58
C GLY A 39 13.58 31.12 26.31
N ILE A 40 13.96 30.52 25.18
CA ILE A 40 13.77 29.09 24.91
C ILE A 40 14.78 28.25 25.70
N ALA A 41 16.06 28.66 25.71
CA ALA A 41 17.10 27.98 26.48
C ALA A 41 16.82 28.01 28.00
N ASP A 42 16.27 29.12 28.50
CA ASP A 42 15.85 29.29 29.89
C ASP A 42 14.54 28.55 30.22
N GLY A 43 13.80 28.09 29.20
CA GLY A 43 12.56 27.32 29.35
C GLY A 43 11.27 28.14 29.51
N ASP A 44 11.33 29.47 29.39
CA ASP A 44 10.19 30.39 29.58
C ASP A 44 9.27 30.47 28.35
N VAL A 45 9.81 30.54 27.13
CA VAL A 45 9.05 30.89 25.92
C VAL A 45 8.46 29.66 25.20
N ALA A 46 9.04 28.47 25.39
CA ALA A 46 8.67 27.25 24.66
C ALA A 46 8.25 26.10 25.59
N SER A 47 7.80 26.40 26.81
CA SER A 47 7.31 25.38 27.75
C SER A 47 6.20 24.54 27.11
N GLY A 48 6.47 23.24 26.93
CA GLY A 48 5.54 22.28 26.31
C GLY A 48 5.70 22.06 24.79
N ILE A 49 6.61 22.76 24.11
CA ILE A 49 6.91 22.50 22.70
C ILE A 49 7.93 21.36 22.61
N LYS A 50 7.57 20.26 21.95
CA LYS A 50 8.50 19.17 21.67
C LYS A 50 9.47 19.58 20.55
N GLY A 51 10.77 19.45 20.80
CA GLY A 51 11.81 19.70 19.80
C GLY A 51 11.59 18.91 18.51
N ALA A 52 11.71 19.57 17.37
CA ALA A 52 11.60 18.98 16.04
C ALA A 52 12.97 18.87 15.40
N ASP A 53 13.40 17.65 15.06
CA ASP A 53 14.71 17.38 14.47
C ASP A 53 14.79 17.90 13.02
N PRO A 54 15.63 18.92 12.73
CA PRO A 54 15.79 19.47 11.38
C PRO A 54 16.54 18.54 10.43
N ILE A 55 17.33 17.58 10.95
CA ILE A 55 18.03 16.56 10.16
C ILE A 55 17.03 15.52 9.68
N ALA A 56 16.18 15.02 10.58
CA ALA A 56 15.11 14.09 10.23
C ALA A 56 14.09 14.71 9.26
N ALA A 57 13.86 16.02 9.37
CA ALA A 57 13.03 16.77 8.43
C ALA A 57 13.71 17.03 7.07
N GLY A 58 15.01 16.73 6.93
CA GLY A 58 15.79 16.99 5.73
C GLY A 58 16.04 18.48 5.46
N GLN A 59 15.98 19.33 6.50
CA GLN A 59 16.20 20.77 6.43
C GLN A 59 17.65 21.16 6.71
N LEU A 60 18.37 20.38 7.52
CA LEU A 60 19.80 20.54 7.78
C LEU A 60 20.54 19.21 7.54
N THR A 61 21.82 19.30 7.18
CA THR A 61 22.70 18.14 7.17
C THR A 61 23.50 18.07 8.46
N ARG A 62 23.90 16.86 8.87
CA ARG A 62 24.78 16.68 10.03
C ARG A 62 26.13 17.38 9.83
N ALA A 63 26.67 17.34 8.61
CA ALA A 63 27.93 17.97 8.25
C ALA A 63 27.89 19.50 8.46
N GLU A 64 26.82 20.17 8.02
CA GLU A 64 26.64 21.62 8.21
C GLU A 64 26.67 22.02 9.69
N ILE A 65 26.01 21.24 10.55
CA ILE A 65 25.99 21.47 11.99
C ILE A 65 27.39 21.31 12.59
N GLU A 66 28.14 20.28 12.19
CA GLU A 66 29.50 20.03 12.69
C GLU A 66 30.49 21.12 12.26
N GLU A 67 30.35 21.67 11.05
CA GLU A 67 31.16 22.80 10.58
C GLU A 67 30.85 24.08 11.37
N CYS A 68 29.56 24.38 11.57
CA CYS A 68 29.13 25.56 12.33
C CYS A 68 29.44 25.46 13.83
N GLN A 69 29.52 24.25 14.39
CA GLN A 69 29.97 24.03 15.78
C GLN A 69 31.44 24.38 15.99
N LYS A 70 32.29 24.21 14.96
CA LYS A 70 33.72 24.53 15.03
C LYS A 70 34.00 26.02 14.82
N ASN A 71 33.10 26.74 14.16
CA ASN A 71 33.25 28.16 13.88
C ASN A 71 32.00 28.95 14.27
N SER A 72 32.11 29.72 15.35
CA SER A 72 31.02 30.54 15.91
C SER A 72 30.56 31.69 15.00
N GLU A 73 31.36 32.11 14.02
CA GLU A 73 30.99 33.16 13.05
C GLU A 73 30.26 32.61 11.81
N SER A 74 30.30 31.29 11.61
CA SER A 74 29.64 30.67 10.46
C SER A 74 28.12 30.66 10.64
N LYS A 75 27.37 30.85 9.55
CA LYS A 75 25.90 30.81 9.56
C LYS A 75 25.42 29.48 9.02
N LEU A 76 24.40 28.90 9.64
CA LEU A 76 23.76 27.67 9.16
C LEU A 76 23.01 27.93 7.86
N HIS A 77 23.26 27.10 6.85
CA HIS A 77 22.49 27.12 5.60
C HIS A 77 21.57 25.90 5.53
N GLY A 78 20.26 26.15 5.41
CA GLY A 78 19.28 25.11 5.20
C GLY A 78 19.44 24.44 3.83
N VAL A 79 19.18 23.14 3.77
CA VAL A 79 19.14 22.38 2.51
C VAL A 79 17.98 22.90 1.67
N GLU A 80 18.28 23.39 0.46
CA GLU A 80 17.24 23.77 -0.49
C GLU A 80 16.43 22.53 -0.90
N LYS A 81 15.11 22.62 -0.80
CA LYS A 81 14.21 21.56 -1.27
C LYS A 81 14.48 21.32 -2.74
N ARG A 82 14.90 20.10 -3.09
CA ARG A 82 14.91 19.64 -4.48
C ARG A 82 13.46 19.48 -4.95
N GLU A 83 12.96 20.47 -5.68
CA GLU A 83 11.59 20.47 -6.23
C GLU A 83 11.39 19.39 -7.30
N ASP A 84 12.48 18.81 -7.81
CA ASP A 84 12.47 17.79 -8.89
C ASP A 84 12.26 16.34 -8.42
N LEU A 85 11.83 16.13 -7.17
CA LEU A 85 11.56 14.76 -6.70
C LEU A 85 10.22 14.24 -7.26
N PRO A 86 10.20 13.05 -7.90
CA PRO A 86 8.96 12.47 -8.38
C PRO A 86 8.02 12.18 -7.20
N LYS A 87 6.78 12.66 -7.30
CA LYS A 87 5.75 12.47 -6.25
C LYS A 87 5.61 10.98 -5.93
N VAL A 88 6.00 10.58 -4.72
CA VAL A 88 5.82 9.22 -4.21
C VAL A 88 4.34 8.85 -4.33
N LYS A 89 4.03 7.79 -5.07
CA LYS A 89 2.67 7.26 -5.19
C LYS A 89 2.23 6.80 -3.81
N ARG A 90 1.31 7.54 -3.17
CA ARG A 90 0.72 7.16 -1.89
C ARG A 90 0.14 5.75 -2.02
N ARG A 91 0.51 4.84 -1.10
CA ARG A 91 -0.12 3.52 -1.02
C ARG A 91 -1.60 3.74 -0.70
N ILE A 92 -2.47 3.42 -1.66
CA ILE A 92 -3.92 3.50 -1.47
C ILE A 92 -4.32 2.34 -0.55
N GLY A 93 -4.47 2.62 0.74
CA GLY A 93 -5.12 1.71 1.67
C GLY A 93 -6.62 1.57 1.38
N PRO A 94 -7.32 0.65 2.06
CA PRO A 94 -8.78 0.53 1.94
C PRO A 94 -9.44 1.90 2.21
N LYS A 95 -10.22 2.42 1.25
CA LYS A 95 -10.93 3.69 1.42
C LYS A 95 -11.94 3.52 2.55
N TYR A 96 -11.79 4.31 3.61
CA TYR A 96 -12.76 4.35 4.71
C TYR A 96 -14.06 4.99 4.23
N THR A 97 -15.19 4.29 4.38
CA THR A 97 -16.52 4.87 4.14
C THR A 97 -16.99 5.59 5.39
N PRO A 98 -17.30 6.91 5.33
CA PRO A 98 -17.77 7.67 6.48
C PRO A 98 -19.08 7.12 7.03
N LEU A 99 -19.33 7.31 8.33
CA LEU A 99 -20.48 6.75 9.05
C LEU A 99 -21.82 7.11 8.38
N SER A 100 -21.98 8.35 7.92
CA SER A 100 -23.18 8.85 7.25
C SER A 100 -23.56 8.02 6.02
N LYS A 101 -22.56 7.53 5.28
CA LYS A 101 -22.76 6.75 4.06
C LYS A 101 -22.86 5.25 4.32
N ARG A 102 -22.77 4.78 5.58
CA ARG A 102 -22.74 3.34 5.87
C ARG A 102 -24.07 2.63 5.63
N GLN A 103 -25.18 3.33 5.84
CA GLN A 103 -26.53 2.80 5.62
C GLN A 103 -26.82 2.57 4.14
N GLU A 104 -26.22 3.38 3.26
CA GLU A 104 -26.40 3.31 1.80
C GLU A 104 -25.45 2.29 1.13
N ARG A 105 -24.56 1.64 1.90
CA ARG A 105 -23.60 0.67 1.34
C ARG A 105 -24.26 -0.61 0.83
N PRO A 106 -25.23 -1.22 1.54
CA PRO A 106 -25.92 -2.41 1.04
C PRO A 106 -26.64 -2.14 -0.29
N ASP A 107 -27.23 -0.95 -0.43
CA ASP A 107 -27.90 -0.49 -1.66
C ASP A 107 -26.91 -0.37 -2.83
N ALA A 108 -25.74 0.22 -2.57
CA ALA A 108 -24.64 0.31 -3.53
C ALA A 108 -24.11 -1.06 -3.98
N ILE A 109 -23.94 -2.00 -3.03
CA ILE A 109 -23.49 -3.36 -3.33
C ILE A 109 -24.55 -4.09 -4.16
N PHE A 110 -25.83 -3.93 -3.80
CA PHE A 110 -26.93 -4.54 -4.53
C PHE A 110 -26.99 -4.06 -5.99
N TRP A 111 -26.78 -2.76 -6.22
CA TRP A 111 -26.67 -2.21 -7.57
C TRP A 111 -25.49 -2.79 -8.36
N LEU A 112 -24.31 -2.93 -7.74
CA LEU A 112 -23.13 -3.50 -8.39
C LEU A 112 -23.35 -4.98 -8.76
N VAL A 113 -23.91 -5.78 -7.85
CA VAL A 113 -24.18 -7.20 -8.11
C VAL A 113 -25.23 -7.36 -9.22
N ARG A 114 -26.21 -6.47 -9.29
CA ARG A 114 -27.28 -6.52 -10.29
C ARG A 114 -26.84 -6.05 -11.68
N ASN A 115 -26.12 -4.93 -11.77
CA ASN A 115 -25.77 -4.31 -13.05
C ASN A 115 -24.42 -4.78 -13.60
N HIS A 116 -23.50 -5.18 -12.72
CA HIS A 116 -22.14 -5.59 -13.09
C HIS A 116 -21.80 -6.98 -12.53
N PRO A 117 -22.47 -8.05 -12.99
CA PRO A 117 -22.18 -9.42 -12.55
C PRO A 117 -20.76 -9.88 -12.91
N GLU A 118 -20.06 -9.20 -13.82
CA GLU A 118 -18.66 -9.44 -14.15
C GLU A 118 -17.67 -9.11 -13.02
N LEU A 119 -18.07 -8.26 -12.07
CA LEU A 119 -17.22 -7.84 -10.96
C LEU A 119 -17.08 -8.95 -9.91
N GLN A 120 -15.84 -9.19 -9.48
CA GLN A 120 -15.55 -10.10 -8.36
C GLN A 120 -15.74 -9.41 -7.02
N ASP A 121 -16.00 -10.20 -5.97
CA ASP A 121 -16.19 -9.71 -4.61
C ASP A 121 -14.96 -8.92 -4.09
N ALA A 122 -13.76 -9.30 -4.53
CA ALA A 122 -12.53 -8.57 -4.24
C ALA A 122 -12.51 -7.15 -4.86
N GLN A 123 -13.12 -6.98 -6.04
CA GLN A 123 -13.23 -5.68 -6.72
C GLN A 123 -14.30 -4.82 -6.05
N ILE A 124 -15.46 -5.40 -5.74
CA ILE A 124 -16.55 -4.74 -5.01
C ILE A 124 -16.07 -4.28 -3.61
N SER A 125 -15.34 -5.14 -2.90
CA SER A 125 -14.74 -4.82 -1.60
C SER A 125 -13.79 -3.62 -1.68
N ARG A 126 -13.00 -3.49 -2.76
CA ARG A 126 -12.09 -2.35 -2.98
C ARG A 126 -12.83 -1.06 -3.31
N LEU A 127 -13.94 -1.14 -4.06
CA LEU A 127 -14.75 0.03 -4.46
C LEU A 127 -15.56 0.59 -3.29
N VAL A 128 -16.26 -0.28 -2.55
CA VAL A 128 -17.20 0.12 -1.48
C VAL A 128 -16.59 0.07 -0.07
N GLY A 129 -15.39 -0.51 0.06
CA GLY A 129 -14.66 -0.65 1.33
C GLY A 129 -15.28 -1.66 2.31
N THR A 130 -16.06 -2.63 1.82
CA THR A 130 -16.83 -3.59 2.63
C THR A 130 -16.14 -4.96 2.74
N THR A 131 -16.66 -5.85 3.59
CA THR A 131 -16.16 -7.22 3.72
C THR A 131 -16.80 -8.16 2.69
N LYS A 132 -16.09 -9.23 2.32
CA LYS A 132 -16.60 -10.26 1.39
C LYS A 132 -17.86 -10.94 1.92
N ASN A 133 -17.93 -11.19 3.23
CA ASN A 133 -19.10 -11.81 3.86
C ASN A 133 -20.35 -10.94 3.66
N THR A 134 -20.24 -9.62 3.83
CA THR A 134 -21.35 -8.71 3.59
C THR A 134 -21.82 -8.73 2.13
N ILE A 135 -20.88 -8.80 1.17
CA ILE A 135 -21.21 -8.90 -0.26
C ILE A 135 -21.98 -10.20 -0.54
N GLN A 136 -21.50 -11.32 0.01
CA GLN A 136 -22.13 -12.61 -0.16
C GLN A 136 -23.52 -12.65 0.48
N SER A 137 -23.70 -12.10 1.69
CA SER A 137 -25.02 -11.99 2.32
C SER A 137 -26.02 -11.16 1.51
N ILE A 138 -25.56 -10.17 0.75
CA ILE A 138 -26.43 -9.37 -0.13
C ILE A 138 -26.78 -10.17 -1.40
N ARG A 139 -25.82 -10.91 -1.97
CA ARG A 139 -26.06 -11.82 -3.11
C ARG A 139 -27.06 -12.91 -2.75
N ASP A 140 -26.92 -13.50 -1.57
CA ASP A 140 -27.77 -14.57 -1.07
C ASP A 140 -29.07 -14.05 -0.41
N ARG A 141 -29.26 -12.72 -0.36
CA ARG A 141 -30.39 -12.04 0.30
C ARG A 141 -30.58 -12.40 1.79
N THR A 142 -29.51 -12.83 2.46
CA THR A 142 -29.47 -13.14 3.91
C THR A 142 -29.06 -11.95 4.78
N HIS A 143 -28.76 -10.79 4.17
CA HIS A 143 -28.53 -9.56 4.90
C HIS A 143 -29.80 -9.15 5.68
N TRP A 144 -29.65 -8.64 6.90
CA TRP A 144 -30.77 -8.26 7.77
C TRP A 144 -31.76 -7.26 7.14
N ASN A 145 -31.26 -6.41 6.23
CA ASN A 145 -32.07 -5.42 5.51
C ASN A 145 -32.42 -5.85 4.07
N SER A 146 -32.35 -7.14 3.72
CA SER A 146 -32.51 -7.60 2.33
C SER A 146 -33.85 -7.24 1.70
N SER A 147 -34.92 -7.14 2.50
CA SER A 147 -36.27 -6.79 2.04
C SER A 147 -36.41 -5.33 1.59
N PHE A 148 -35.59 -4.40 2.10
CA PHE A 148 -35.69 -2.98 1.81
C PHE A 148 -34.52 -2.44 0.98
N LEU A 149 -33.72 -3.32 0.37
CA LEU A 149 -32.60 -2.91 -0.48
C LEU A 149 -33.08 -2.25 -1.77
N ASN A 150 -32.61 -1.05 -2.02
CA ASN A 150 -32.84 -0.34 -3.27
C ASN A 150 -31.54 -0.30 -4.07
N PRO A 151 -31.54 -0.70 -5.36
CA PRO A 151 -30.33 -0.64 -6.16
C PRO A 151 -30.02 0.83 -6.49
N VAL A 152 -29.06 1.41 -5.79
CA VAL A 152 -28.57 2.78 -6.03
C VAL A 152 -27.12 2.76 -6.48
N ASP A 153 -26.79 3.58 -7.47
CA ASP A 153 -25.44 3.67 -8.02
C ASP A 153 -24.41 4.18 -6.98
N PRO A 154 -23.30 3.46 -6.74
CA PRO A 154 -22.24 3.86 -5.80
C PRO A 154 -21.54 5.17 -6.16
N VAL A 155 -21.54 5.59 -7.43
CA VAL A 155 -20.96 6.87 -7.87
C VAL A 155 -21.88 8.01 -7.46
N SER A 156 -23.19 7.84 -7.66
CA SER A 156 -24.21 8.80 -7.24
C SER A 156 -24.22 9.03 -5.72
N LEU A 157 -23.95 7.98 -4.93
CA LEU A 157 -23.78 8.06 -3.48
C LEU A 157 -22.41 8.66 -3.07
N GLY A 158 -21.50 8.86 -4.01
CA GLY A 158 -20.14 9.34 -3.79
C GLY A 158 -19.30 8.40 -2.91
N ILE A 159 -19.52 7.09 -3.04
CA ILE A 159 -18.73 6.03 -2.38
C ILE A 159 -17.53 5.67 -3.26
N CYS A 160 -17.74 5.57 -4.58
CA CYS A 160 -16.67 5.40 -5.56
C CYS A 160 -16.66 6.56 -6.56
N SER A 161 -15.53 6.71 -7.27
CA SER A 161 -15.43 7.63 -8.41
C SER A 161 -15.76 6.87 -9.69
N GLN A 162 -16.37 7.55 -10.67
CA GLN A 162 -16.64 6.99 -12.00
C GLN A 162 -15.38 6.34 -12.61
N ILE A 163 -14.24 7.02 -12.48
CA ILE A 163 -12.95 6.55 -12.99
C ILE A 163 -12.53 5.22 -12.35
N ASP A 164 -12.82 5.03 -11.06
CA ASP A 164 -12.47 3.81 -10.35
C ASP A 164 -13.40 2.65 -10.74
N LEU A 165 -14.70 2.93 -10.92
CA LEU A 165 -15.68 1.96 -11.38
C LEU A 165 -15.33 1.45 -12.79
N ASP A 166 -15.12 2.35 -13.74
CA ASP A 166 -14.79 2.01 -15.13
C ASP A 166 -13.49 1.17 -15.20
N LYS A 167 -12.48 1.52 -14.40
CA LYS A 167 -11.22 0.76 -14.31
C LYS A 167 -11.45 -0.68 -13.86
N GLU A 168 -12.30 -0.91 -12.86
CA GLU A 168 -12.55 -2.26 -12.35
C GLU A 168 -13.45 -3.08 -13.29
N VAL A 169 -14.41 -2.44 -13.98
CA VAL A 169 -15.24 -3.08 -15.01
C VAL A 169 -14.39 -3.51 -16.21
N ILE A 170 -13.50 -2.64 -16.72
CA ILE A 170 -12.59 -2.98 -17.82
C ILE A 170 -11.67 -4.15 -17.44
N LYS A 171 -11.13 -4.15 -16.21
CA LYS A 171 -10.31 -5.27 -15.70
C LYS A 171 -11.12 -6.57 -15.60
N ALA A 172 -12.35 -6.48 -15.11
CA ALA A 172 -13.24 -7.62 -14.96
C ALA A 172 -13.62 -8.23 -16.31
N SER A 173 -13.99 -7.39 -17.29
CA SER A 173 -14.31 -7.80 -18.66
C SER A 173 -13.13 -8.52 -19.32
N LYS A 174 -11.92 -7.93 -19.28
CA LYS A 174 -10.70 -8.56 -19.81
C LYS A 174 -10.40 -9.91 -19.16
N ARG A 175 -10.61 -10.02 -17.84
CA ARG A 175 -10.43 -11.29 -17.12
C ARG A 175 -11.43 -12.35 -17.60
N ASN A 176 -12.70 -11.98 -17.74
CA ASN A 176 -13.75 -12.90 -18.18
C ASN A 176 -13.52 -13.37 -19.62
N GLU A 177 -13.12 -12.47 -20.52
CA GLU A 177 -12.71 -12.82 -21.89
C GLU A 177 -11.54 -13.82 -21.89
N ASN A 178 -10.52 -13.59 -21.06
CA ASN A 178 -9.39 -14.50 -20.93
C ASN A 178 -9.79 -15.87 -20.33
N GLN A 179 -10.77 -15.91 -19.43
CA GLN A 179 -11.31 -17.16 -18.89
C GLN A 179 -12.05 -17.94 -19.98
N ARG A 180 -12.94 -17.29 -20.72
CA ARG A 180 -13.65 -17.90 -21.86
C ARG A 180 -12.70 -18.44 -22.93
N LYS A 181 -11.62 -17.70 -23.27
CA LYS A 181 -10.59 -18.17 -24.22
C LYS A 181 -9.83 -19.39 -23.71
N LYS A 182 -9.60 -19.49 -22.39
CA LYS A 182 -8.96 -20.66 -21.78
C LYS A 182 -9.89 -21.87 -21.76
N GLU A 183 -11.16 -21.67 -21.46
CA GLU A 183 -12.20 -22.71 -21.48
C GLU A 183 -12.39 -23.25 -22.90
N ALA A 184 -12.52 -22.38 -23.90
CA ALA A 184 -12.62 -22.79 -25.32
C ALA A 184 -11.38 -23.57 -25.80
N LYS A 185 -10.17 -23.24 -25.31
CA LYS A 185 -8.95 -24.01 -25.59
C LYS A 185 -8.93 -25.38 -24.91
N LYS A 186 -9.51 -25.50 -23.71
CA LYS A 186 -9.66 -26.79 -23.02
C LYS A 186 -10.70 -27.67 -23.70
N GLU A 187 -11.84 -27.10 -24.08
CA GLU A 187 -12.91 -27.82 -24.79
C GLU A 187 -12.45 -28.30 -26.17
N SER A 188 -11.79 -27.45 -26.96
CA SER A 188 -11.22 -27.86 -28.25
C SER A 188 -10.08 -28.89 -28.16
N SER A 189 -9.41 -29.00 -27.01
CA SER A 189 -8.47 -30.11 -26.74
C SER A 189 -9.15 -31.39 -26.27
N ALA A 190 -10.36 -31.30 -25.71
CA ALA A 190 -11.15 -32.43 -25.24
C ALA A 190 -12.02 -33.08 -26.35
N THR A 191 -12.46 -32.33 -27.36
CA THR A 191 -13.24 -32.84 -28.51
C THR A 191 -12.39 -33.55 -29.58
N LYS A 192 -11.10 -33.82 -29.33
CA LYS A 192 -10.23 -34.55 -30.29
C LYS A 192 -10.11 -36.05 -30.01
N ILE A 193 -10.99 -36.60 -29.18
CA ILE A 193 -11.09 -38.03 -28.86
C ILE A 193 -12.55 -38.44 -29.06
N ASP A 194 -13.02 -38.51 -30.31
CA ASP A 194 -14.02 -39.51 -30.69
C ASP A 194 -14.16 -39.64 -32.22
N SER A 195 -13.58 -40.70 -32.77
CA SER A 195 -14.10 -41.43 -33.93
C SER A 195 -13.64 -42.89 -33.80
N PRO A 196 -14.53 -43.87 -34.08
CA PRO A 196 -14.42 -45.22 -33.55
C PRO A 196 -13.74 -46.16 -34.55
N GLU A 197 -12.79 -46.96 -34.08
CA GLU A 197 -12.48 -48.27 -34.67
C GLU A 197 -12.40 -49.30 -33.54
N GLU A 198 -13.32 -50.27 -33.63
CA GLU A 198 -13.39 -51.57 -32.97
C GLU A 198 -12.01 -52.29 -33.08
N GLU A 199 -11.52 -53.17 -32.19
CA GLU A 199 -12.17 -54.22 -31.43
C GLU A 199 -11.10 -54.95 -30.53
N ASN A 200 -11.56 -55.54 -29.41
CA ASN A 200 -10.98 -56.67 -28.63
C ASN A 200 -9.73 -56.39 -27.75
N VAL A 201 -9.68 -56.72 -26.44
CA VAL A 201 -10.01 -57.99 -25.75
C VAL A 201 -10.25 -57.76 -24.23
N ILE A 202 -11.44 -58.14 -23.73
CA ILE A 202 -11.80 -58.90 -22.48
C ILE A 202 -11.06 -58.51 -21.18
N GLU A 203 -11.67 -57.82 -20.19
CA GLU A 203 -12.70 -58.21 -19.18
C GLU A 203 -12.22 -59.10 -18.01
N THR A 204 -12.51 -58.63 -16.79
CA THR A 204 -12.73 -59.26 -15.45
C THR A 204 -11.97 -58.51 -14.33
N LEU A 205 -12.64 -57.64 -13.54
CA LEU A 205 -13.41 -57.92 -12.30
C LEU A 205 -12.52 -58.54 -11.21
N GLU A 206 -12.41 -58.12 -9.96
CA GLU A 206 -13.08 -57.19 -9.04
C GLU A 206 -12.17 -57.14 -7.78
N GLU A 207 -12.24 -56.04 -7.01
CA GLU A 207 -12.25 -55.96 -5.53
C GLU A 207 -11.10 -56.64 -4.71
N GLU A 208 -10.50 -56.08 -3.66
CA GLU A 208 -11.03 -55.25 -2.57
C GLU A 208 -9.89 -54.87 -1.59
N SER A 209 -10.22 -54.02 -0.59
CA SER A 209 -9.52 -53.71 0.68
C SER A 209 -8.36 -52.68 0.63
N ASN A 210 -8.49 -51.43 1.11
CA ASN A 210 -8.84 -50.89 2.43
C ASN A 210 -7.69 -50.96 3.47
N GLU A 211 -7.07 -49.80 3.74
CA GLU A 211 -6.70 -49.24 5.08
C GLU A 211 -5.63 -48.15 4.91
N GLN A 212 -5.99 -46.89 5.21
CA GLN A 212 -5.49 -46.09 6.34
C GLN A 212 -3.96 -45.99 6.50
N VAL A 213 -3.45 -44.77 6.60
CA VAL A 213 -2.67 -44.23 7.75
C VAL A 213 -1.69 -43.12 7.32
N SER A 214 -1.84 -41.97 8.02
CA SER A 214 -0.89 -40.88 8.33
C SER A 214 -0.09 -40.16 7.24
N HIS A 215 -0.43 -38.88 7.07
CA HIS A 215 0.53 -37.84 6.69
C HIS A 215 1.52 -37.59 7.84
N GLU A 216 2.80 -37.84 7.59
CA GLU A 216 3.91 -37.26 8.38
C GLU A 216 5.00 -36.67 7.47
N ASN A 217 5.65 -35.66 8.02
CA ASN A 217 6.39 -34.59 7.37
C ASN A 217 7.70 -34.99 6.68
N LYS A 218 8.04 -34.30 5.58
CA LYS A 218 9.44 -34.01 5.24
C LYS A 218 9.57 -32.63 4.59
N ILE A 219 9.99 -31.65 5.39
CA ILE A 219 10.51 -30.36 4.93
C ILE A 219 11.94 -30.65 4.43
N GLU A 220 12.17 -30.54 3.13
CA GLU A 220 13.53 -30.56 2.58
C GLU A 220 14.15 -29.16 2.75
N GLU A 221 15.08 -29.03 3.69
CA GLU A 221 15.94 -27.86 3.80
C GLU A 221 16.88 -27.78 2.59
N LYS A 222 16.63 -26.83 1.70
CA LYS A 222 17.59 -26.44 0.65
C LYS A 222 18.61 -25.49 1.25
N ASN A 223 19.83 -25.96 1.48
CA ASN A 223 20.98 -25.11 1.77
C ASN A 223 21.43 -24.39 0.49
N TYR A 224 21.47 -23.07 0.53
CA TYR A 224 22.00 -22.23 -0.54
C TYR A 224 23.47 -21.91 -0.24
N ASP A 225 24.36 -22.28 -1.15
CA ASP A 225 25.79 -21.99 -1.05
C ASP A 225 26.11 -20.61 -1.65
N ALA A 226 26.93 -19.83 -0.94
CA ALA A 226 27.20 -18.42 -1.28
C ALA A 226 27.91 -18.28 -2.64
N ASP A 227 28.75 -19.25 -3.00
CA ASP A 227 29.50 -19.21 -4.26
C ASP A 227 28.61 -19.41 -5.51
N SER A 228 27.44 -20.04 -5.39
CA SER A 228 26.48 -20.17 -6.50
C SER A 228 25.75 -18.87 -6.80
N VAL A 229 25.66 -17.95 -5.83
CA VAL A 229 24.90 -16.69 -5.97
C VAL A 229 25.78 -15.60 -6.59
N PHE A 230 27.09 -15.62 -6.32
CA PHE A 230 28.01 -14.56 -6.73
C PHE A 230 28.90 -14.90 -7.93
N SER A 231 28.79 -16.09 -8.53
CA SER A 231 29.63 -16.48 -9.68
C SER A 231 29.47 -15.53 -10.86
N LYS A 232 28.25 -15.02 -11.09
CA LYS A 232 27.93 -14.03 -12.14
C LYS A 232 28.59 -12.65 -11.92
N LEU A 233 29.00 -12.33 -10.70
CA LEU A 233 29.61 -11.05 -10.34
C LEU A 233 31.14 -11.05 -10.51
N LYS A 234 31.76 -12.24 -10.49
CA LYS A 234 33.22 -12.40 -10.61
C LYS A 234 33.69 -12.24 -12.06
N GLU A 235 32.86 -12.65 -13.02
CA GLU A 235 33.12 -12.49 -14.47
C GLU A 235 33.11 -11.01 -14.93
N LEU A 236 32.50 -10.11 -14.17
CA LEU A 236 32.40 -8.67 -14.52
C LEU A 236 33.57 -7.82 -14.00
N LYS A 237 34.57 -8.42 -13.34
CA LYS A 237 35.69 -7.70 -12.72
C LYS A 237 37.04 -7.94 -13.41
N GLU A 238 37.06 -8.73 -14.50
CA GLU A 238 38.27 -9.04 -15.28
C GLU A 238 38.32 -8.37 -16.68
N GLU A 239 37.48 -7.35 -16.92
CA GLU A 239 37.65 -6.40 -18.04
C GLU A 239 37.99 -4.99 -17.55
#